data_AF-A0A098MA51-F1
#
_entry.id   AF-A0A098MA51-F1
#
_cell.length_a   1.000
_cell.length_b   1.000
_cell.length_c   1.000
_cell.angle_alpha   90.00
_cell.angle_beta   90.00
_cell.angle_gamma   90.00
#
_symmetry.space_group_name_H-M   'P 1'
#
loop_
_entity.id
_entity.type
_entity.pdbx_description
1 polymer ?
#
loop_
_entity_poly.entity_id
_entity_poly.type
_entity_poly.pdbx_seq_one_letter_code
_entity_poly.pdbx_strand_id
1 'polypeptide(L)'
;MKEFYLAQFEEEAWNKFVNAYQIIDYMKIDENLKEEISKLGLPNDIQIVLLCKLGGYTVEWINKNVPVLENEKPIDYLRTTDGTSALKAAIMRMPD
;
A
#
# COMPACT_ATOMS: atom_id res chain seq x y z
N MET A 1 -10.09 -13.28 -4.60
CA MET A 1 -8.73 -13.03 -4.09
C MET A 1 -8.70 -12.18 -2.82
N LYS A 2 -9.55 -11.16 -2.72
CA LYS A 2 -9.74 -10.33 -1.52
C LYS A 2 -9.91 -11.14 -0.22
N GLU A 3 -10.75 -12.17 -0.21
CA GLU A 3 -11.00 -13.02 0.98
C GLU A 3 -9.76 -13.80 1.43
N PHE A 4 -8.95 -14.30 0.50
CA PHE A 4 -7.70 -15.01 0.80
C PHE A 4 -6.70 -14.09 1.51
N TYR A 5 -6.58 -12.85 1.05
CA TYR A 5 -5.71 -11.86 1.67
C TYR A 5 -6.23 -11.42 3.03
N LEU A 6 -7.53 -11.18 3.15
CA LEU A 6 -8.18 -10.81 4.40
C LEU A 6 -7.96 -11.89 5.49
N ALA A 7 -8.10 -13.17 5.12
CA ALA A 7 -7.90 -14.28 6.06
C ALA A 7 -6.47 -14.40 6.61
N GLN A 8 -5.50 -13.77 5.95
CA GLN A 8 -4.08 -13.76 6.35
C GLN A 8 -3.62 -12.39 6.84
N PHE A 9 -4.53 -11.43 6.98
CA PHE A 9 -4.17 -10.12 7.48
C PHE A 9 -4.01 -10.14 9.00
N GLU A 10 -2.82 -9.76 9.46
CA GLU A 10 -2.53 -9.55 10.87
C GLU A 10 -2.14 -8.08 11.07
N GLU A 11 -2.94 -7.34 11.82
CA GLU A 11 -2.73 -5.90 12.04
C GLU A 11 -1.40 -5.61 12.73
N GLU A 12 -0.98 -6.45 13.67
CA GLU A 12 0.32 -6.31 14.34
C GLU A 12 1.49 -6.51 13.36
N ALA A 13 1.37 -7.48 12.44
CA ALA A 13 2.37 -7.71 11.41
C ALA A 13 2.45 -6.53 10.44
N TRP A 14 1.31 -5.95 10.06
CA TRP A 14 1.27 -4.72 9.26
C TRP A 14 1.94 -3.54 9.96
N ASN A 15 1.65 -3.32 11.24
CA ASN A 15 2.25 -2.22 11.99
C ASN A 15 3.77 -2.36 12.11
N LYS A 16 4.28 -3.58 12.34
CA LYS A 16 5.72 -3.86 12.31
C LYS A 16 6.32 -3.58 10.93
N PHE A 17 5.61 -3.98 9.87
CA PHE A 17 6.02 -3.76 8.48
C PHE A 17 6.13 -2.27 8.15
N VAL A 18 5.11 -1.46 8.48
CA VAL A 18 5.10 0.00 8.25
C VAL A 18 6.24 0.69 9.02
N ASN A 19 6.46 0.29 10.28
CA ASN A 19 7.53 0.86 11.11
C ASN A 19 8.93 0.63 10.51
N ALA A 20 9.15 -0.50 9.82
CA ALA A 20 10.42 -0.78 9.16
C ALA A 20 10.73 0.26 8.06
N TYR A 21 9.72 0.68 7.29
CA TYR A 21 9.88 1.70 6.23
C TYR A 21 9.91 3.13 6.76
N GLN A 22 9.16 3.45 7.83
CA GLN A 22 9.12 4.80 8.40
C GLN A 22 10.50 5.29 8.87
N ILE A 23 11.30 4.41 9.47
CA ILE A 23 12.53 4.80 10.16
C ILE A 23 13.69 5.08 9.18
N ILE A 24 13.74 4.40 8.03
CA ILE A 24 14.97 4.37 7.21
C ILE A 24 14.75 4.95 5.81
N ASP A 25 13.59 4.71 5.19
CA ASP A 25 13.43 4.96 3.75
C ASP A 25 12.46 6.11 3.48
N TYR A 26 11.38 6.24 4.24
CA TYR A 26 10.40 7.30 4.01
C TYR A 26 10.97 8.71 4.20
N MET A 27 11.89 8.89 5.15
CA MET A 27 12.56 10.20 5.37
C MET A 27 13.44 10.62 4.17
N LYS A 28 13.90 9.66 3.35
CA LYS A 28 14.76 9.92 2.19
C LYS A 28 13.98 10.18 0.90
N ILE A 29 12.68 9.90 0.89
CA ILE A 29 11.81 10.15 -0.28
C ILE A 29 11.66 11.65 -0.51
N ASP A 30 11.70 12.06 -1.77
CA ASP A 30 11.49 13.44 -2.22
C ASP A 30 10.13 13.99 -1.74
N GLU A 31 10.14 15.22 -1.21
CA GLU A 31 8.93 15.85 -0.66
C GLU A 31 7.85 16.08 -1.72
N ASN A 32 8.21 16.36 -2.99
CA ASN A 32 7.20 16.54 -4.05
C ASN A 32 6.44 15.25 -4.31
N LEU A 33 7.11 14.09 -4.24
CA LEU A 33 6.46 12.79 -4.36
C LEU A 33 5.51 12.51 -3.19
N LYS A 34 5.88 12.91 -1.96
CA LYS A 34 4.99 12.80 -0.80
C LYS A 34 3.75 13.66 -0.97
N GLU A 35 3.90 14.88 -1.48
CA GLU A 35 2.79 15.78 -1.78
C GLU A 35 1.87 15.23 -2.87
N GLU A 36 2.41 14.73 -3.98
CA GLU A 36 1.61 14.12 -5.06
C GLU A 36 0.76 12.96 -4.56
N ILE A 37 1.33 12.09 -3.74
CA ILE A 37 0.63 10.89 -3.23
C ILE A 37 -0.41 11.26 -2.18
N SER A 38 -0.15 12.29 -1.35
CA SER A 38 -1.12 12.75 -0.36
C SER A 38 -2.45 13.19 -1.00
N LYS A 39 -2.42 13.65 -2.26
CA LYS A 39 -3.61 14.04 -3.04
C LYS A 39 -4.47 12.84 -3.46
N LEU A 40 -3.94 11.62 -3.39
CA LEU A 40 -4.65 10.39 -3.76
C LEU A 40 -5.60 9.89 -2.65
N GLY A 41 -5.55 10.50 -1.46
CA GLY A 41 -6.44 10.14 -0.34
C GLY A 41 -6.15 8.75 0.24
N LEU A 42 -4.92 8.25 0.09
CA LEU A 42 -4.52 6.97 0.66
C LEU A 42 -4.36 7.07 2.18
N PRO A 43 -4.66 5.99 2.93
CA PRO A 43 -4.23 5.88 4.31
C PRO A 43 -2.71 6.09 4.44
N ASN A 44 -2.28 6.86 5.44
CA ASN A 44 -0.88 7.28 5.61
C ASN A 44 0.09 6.09 5.71
N ASP A 45 -0.32 5.02 6.38
CA ASP A 45 0.46 3.78 6.50
C ASP A 45 0.69 3.10 5.15
N ILE A 46 -0.34 3.02 4.30
CA ILE A 46 -0.24 2.49 2.93
C ILE A 46 0.63 3.41 2.06
N GLN A 47 0.45 4.73 2.18
CA GLN A 47 1.27 5.72 1.47
C GLN A 47 2.76 5.52 1.76
N ILE A 48 3.13 5.40 3.03
CA ILE A 48 4.52 5.21 3.44
C ILE A 48 5.13 3.98 2.77
N VAL A 49 4.46 2.83 2.89
CA VAL A 49 4.98 1.56 2.38
C VAL A 49 5.10 1.57 0.86
N LEU A 50 4.06 2.02 0.16
CA LEU A 50 4.07 2.04 -1.30
C LEU A 50 5.11 3.02 -1.85
N LEU A 51 5.25 4.21 -1.25
CA LEU A 51 6.29 5.16 -1.66
C LEU A 51 7.69 4.58 -1.49
N CYS A 52 7.94 3.82 -0.42
CA CYS A 52 9.25 3.19 -0.23
C CYS A 52 9.51 2.05 -1.23
N LYS A 53 8.49 1.23 -1.54
CA LYS A 53 8.62 0.10 -2.47
C LYS A 53 8.65 0.50 -3.95
N LEU A 54 7.83 1.47 -4.34
CA LEU A 54 7.55 1.79 -5.74
C LEU A 54 8.00 3.21 -6.13
N GLY A 55 8.36 4.05 -5.17
CA GLY A 55 8.67 5.45 -5.42
C GLY A 55 7.54 6.15 -6.17
N GLY A 56 7.89 6.94 -7.17
CA GLY A 56 6.92 7.64 -8.03
C GLY A 56 5.96 6.71 -8.80
N TYR A 57 6.32 5.43 -8.98
CA TYR A 57 5.43 4.47 -9.64
C TYR A 57 4.16 4.16 -8.83
N THR A 58 4.13 4.51 -7.55
CA THR A 58 2.94 4.36 -6.70
C THR A 58 1.69 5.00 -7.30
N VAL A 59 1.82 6.19 -7.92
CA VAL A 59 0.69 6.92 -8.52
C VAL A 59 0.04 6.12 -9.65
N GLU A 60 0.85 5.49 -10.50
CA GLU A 60 0.35 4.64 -11.57
C GLU A 60 -0.17 3.32 -11.02
N TRP A 61 0.59 2.68 -10.13
CA TRP A 61 0.28 1.35 -9.60
C TRP A 61 -1.07 1.31 -8.88
N ILE A 62 -1.40 2.33 -8.08
CA ILE A 62 -2.66 2.35 -7.32
C ILE A 62 -3.90 2.48 -8.22
N ASN A 63 -3.72 3.02 -9.44
CA ASN A 63 -4.79 3.32 -10.39
C ASN A 63 -4.91 2.31 -11.54
N LYS A 64 -3.94 1.41 -11.71
CA LYS A 64 -3.96 0.38 -12.75
C LYS A 64 -4.59 -0.91 -12.24
N ASN A 65 -5.07 -1.71 -13.18
CA ASN A 65 -5.53 -3.07 -12.88
C ASN A 65 -4.32 -3.94 -12.53
N VAL A 66 -4.37 -4.60 -11.37
CA VAL A 66 -3.27 -5.45 -10.89
C VAL A 66 -3.70 -6.92 -10.96
N PRO A 67 -3.01 -7.78 -11.72
CA PRO A 67 -3.40 -9.18 -11.88
C PRO A 67 -3.54 -9.96 -10.57
N VAL A 68 -2.66 -9.69 -9.59
CA VAL A 68 -2.71 -10.35 -8.28
C VAL A 68 -3.90 -9.91 -7.42
N LEU A 69 -4.59 -8.83 -7.81
CA LEU A 69 -5.82 -8.34 -7.21
C LEU A 69 -7.02 -8.61 -8.14
N GLU A 70 -7.03 -9.73 -8.87
CA GLU A 70 -8.10 -10.08 -9.81
C GLU A 70 -8.33 -9.05 -10.92
N ASN A 71 -7.28 -8.33 -11.33
CA ASN A 71 -7.33 -7.21 -12.27
C ASN A 71 -8.19 -6.03 -11.80
N GLU A 72 -8.40 -5.90 -10.50
CA GLU A 72 -8.98 -4.70 -9.89
C GLU A 72 -7.89 -3.66 -9.60
N LYS A 73 -8.33 -2.41 -9.39
CA LYS A 73 -7.44 -1.32 -9.00
C LYS A 73 -7.22 -1.37 -7.48
N PRO A 74 -5.98 -1.24 -6.99
CA PRO A 74 -5.71 -1.16 -5.56
C PRO A 74 -6.54 -0.08 -4.84
N ILE A 75 -6.77 1.07 -5.47
CA ILE A 75 -7.57 2.14 -4.86
C ILE A 75 -9.02 1.73 -4.55
N ASP A 76 -9.59 0.78 -5.31
CA ASP A 76 -10.96 0.32 -5.09
C ASP A 76 -11.11 -0.52 -3.82
N TYR A 77 -10.01 -1.11 -3.32
CA TYR A 77 -9.99 -1.86 -2.07
C TYR A 77 -10.18 -0.95 -0.85
N LEU A 78 -9.81 0.33 -0.96
CA LEU A 78 -9.89 1.31 0.13
C LEU A 78 -11.33 1.73 0.47
N ARG A 79 -12.31 1.35 -0.36
CA ARG A 79 -13.74 1.66 -0.14
C ARG A 79 -14.34 0.95 1.06
N THR A 80 -13.68 -0.09 1.59
CA THR A 80 -14.16 -0.91 2.70
C THR A 80 -13.02 -1.24 3.65
N THR A 81 -13.30 -1.43 4.94
CA THR A 81 -12.30 -1.86 5.92
C THR A 81 -11.68 -3.20 5.52
N ASP A 82 -12.49 -4.18 5.15
CA ASP A 82 -12.03 -5.50 4.71
C ASP A 82 -11.15 -5.44 3.46
N GLY A 83 -11.52 -4.57 2.50
CA GLY A 83 -10.70 -4.33 1.31
C GLY A 83 -9.37 -3.70 1.67
N THR A 84 -9.36 -2.73 2.58
CA THR A 84 -8.13 -2.12 3.07
C THR A 84 -7.21 -3.16 3.70
N SER A 85 -7.74 -4.03 4.56
CA SER A 85 -6.98 -5.12 5.19
C SER A 85 -6.44 -6.12 4.16
N ALA A 86 -7.25 -6.50 3.17
CA ALA A 86 -6.81 -7.37 2.08
C ALA A 86 -5.69 -6.73 1.24
N LEU A 87 -5.80 -5.42 0.94
CA LEU A 87 -4.77 -4.69 0.21
C LEU A 87 -3.47 -4.63 1.01
N LYS A 88 -3.53 -4.34 2.32
CA LYS A 88 -2.36 -4.35 3.21
C LYS A 88 -1.64 -5.71 3.19
N ALA A 89 -2.40 -6.80 3.29
CA ALA A 89 -1.86 -8.15 3.21
C ALA A 89 -1.23 -8.43 1.82
N ALA A 90 -1.81 -7.93 0.74
CA ALA A 90 -1.22 -8.06 -0.60
C ALA A 90 0.10 -7.28 -0.73
N ILE A 91 0.16 -6.05 -0.21
CA ILE A 91 1.36 -5.19 -0.21
C ILE A 91 2.51 -5.86 0.55
N MET A 92 2.24 -6.47 1.70
CA MET A 92 3.25 -7.20 2.49
C MET A 92 3.89 -8.37 1.75
N ARG A 93 3.25 -8.88 0.68
CA ARG A 93 3.81 -9.96 -0.16
C ARG A 93 4.54 -9.46 -1.41
N MET A 94 4.57 -8.15 -1.63
CA MET A 94 5.38 -7.59 -2.71
C MET A 94 6.86 -7.83 -2.41
N PRO A 95 7.65 -8.28 -3.40
CA PRO A 95 9.09 -8.31 -3.25
C PRO A 95 9.62 -6.89 -2.94
N ASP A 96 10.78 -6.84 -2.29
CA ASP A 96 11.59 -5.63 -2.17
C ASP A 96 12.43 -5.40 -3.43
#